data_AF-A0A7J4SM44-F1
#
_entry.id   AF-A0A7J4SM44-F1
#
_cell.length_a   1.000
_cell.length_b   1.000
_cell.length_c   1.000
_cell.angle_alpha   90.00
_cell.angle_beta   90.00
_cell.angle_gamma   90.00
#
_symmetry.space_group_name_H-M   'P 1'
#
loop_
_entity.id
_entity.type
_entity.pdbx_description
1 polymer ?
#
loop_
_entity_poly.entity_id
_entity_poly.type
_entity_poly.pdbx_seq_one_letter_code
_entity_poly.pdbx_strand_id
1 'polypeptide(L)'
;MSGLSFIERLSALDKPDEANDTEQIWMIIRTFLGIVRVLIFVSIIIIAEMLEEIFIGNLSLAVWSLVIGIPLFILLSTIIILGNKKFLAEKSKPEKTAVLRPILKRV
;
A
#
# COMPACT_ATOMS: atom_id res chain seq x y z
N MET A 1 -17.16 -28.04 36.27
CA MET A 1 -17.36 -27.65 34.85
C MET A 1 -16.37 -26.53 34.48
N SER A 2 -15.10 -26.85 34.20
CA SER A 2 -14.03 -25.87 33.91
C SER A 2 -13.25 -26.13 32.62
N GLY A 3 -13.61 -27.17 31.86
CA GLY A 3 -12.89 -27.59 30.64
C GLY A 3 -13.11 -26.70 29.40
N LEU A 4 -14.11 -25.82 29.41
CA LEU A 4 -14.45 -24.96 28.26
C LEU A 4 -13.37 -23.90 27.96
N SER A 5 -12.65 -23.41 28.98
CA SER A 5 -11.65 -22.34 28.85
C SER A 5 -10.37 -22.76 28.10
N PHE A 6 -9.98 -24.03 28.17
CA PHE A 6 -8.72 -24.51 27.58
C PHE A 6 -8.84 -24.79 26.08
N ILE A 7 -9.98 -25.37 25.66
CA ILE A 7 -10.28 -25.63 24.24
C ILE A 7 -10.49 -24.30 23.50
N GLU A 8 -11.18 -23.34 24.12
CA GLU A 8 -11.42 -22.01 23.53
C GLU A 8 -10.12 -21.19 23.35
N ARG A 9 -9.13 -21.39 24.23
CA ARG A 9 -7.77 -20.84 24.07
C ARG A 9 -6.97 -21.53 22.97
N LEU A 10 -7.06 -22.85 22.85
CA LEU A 10 -6.42 -23.60 21.76
C LEU A 10 -7.01 -23.21 20.40
N SER A 11 -8.33 -23.05 20.30
CA SER A 11 -9.00 -22.58 19.09
C SER A 11 -8.68 -21.10 18.75
N ALA A 12 -8.30 -20.29 19.73
CA ALA A 12 -7.83 -18.92 19.50
C ALA A 12 -6.35 -18.85 19.05
N LEU A 13 -5.54 -19.86 19.38
CA LEU A 13 -4.15 -20.01 18.93
C LEU A 13 -4.03 -20.58 17.52
N ASP A 14 -5.05 -21.31 17.06
CA ASP A 14 -5.08 -21.94 15.73
C ASP A 14 -5.61 -21.00 14.63
N LYS A 15 -5.80 -19.71 14.95
CA LYS A 15 -6.15 -18.70 13.95
C LYS A 15 -4.86 -18.17 13.34
N PRO A 16 -4.51 -18.53 12.09
CA PRO A 16 -3.37 -17.95 11.42
C PRO A 16 -3.55 -16.44 11.34
N ASP A 17 -2.47 -15.72 11.59
CA ASP A 17 -2.40 -14.26 11.63
C ASP A 17 -2.42 -13.68 10.19
N GLU A 18 -3.37 -14.11 9.36
CA GLU A 18 -3.46 -13.80 7.91
C GLU A 18 -3.52 -12.30 7.61
N ALA A 19 -3.99 -11.51 8.59
CA ALA A 19 -4.01 -10.05 8.53
C ALA A 19 -2.57 -9.48 8.50
N ASN A 20 -1.65 -10.06 9.27
CA ASN A 20 -0.25 -9.62 9.33
C ASN A 20 0.50 -9.92 8.02
N ASP A 21 0.28 -11.09 7.40
CA ASP A 21 0.95 -11.46 6.14
C ASP A 21 0.51 -10.56 4.98
N THR A 22 -0.79 -10.26 4.89
CA THR A 22 -1.33 -9.38 3.85
C THR A 22 -0.79 -7.95 3.98
N GLU A 23 -0.61 -7.45 5.22
CA GLU A 23 -0.01 -6.13 5.48
C GLU A 23 1.47 -6.08 5.03
N GLN A 24 2.24 -7.13 5.34
CA GLN A 24 3.64 -7.22 4.94
C GLN A 24 3.81 -7.25 3.42
N ILE A 25 2.99 -8.05 2.73
CA ILE A 25 2.96 -8.09 1.27
C ILE A 25 2.62 -6.70 0.71
N TRP A 26 1.63 -6.02 1.29
CA TRP A 26 1.27 -4.67 0.88
C TRP A 26 2.41 -3.66 1.06
N MET A 27 3.19 -3.75 2.15
CA MET A 27 4.35 -2.87 2.37
C MET A 27 5.43 -3.04 1.29
N ILE A 28 5.71 -4.28 0.88
CA ILE A 28 6.67 -4.57 -0.21
C ILE A 28 6.15 -3.99 -1.52
N ILE A 29 4.90 -4.27 -1.88
CA ILE A 29 4.27 -3.77 -3.11
C ILE A 29 4.25 -2.24 -3.12
N ARG A 30 3.85 -1.60 -2.01
CA ARG A 30 3.84 -0.13 -1.87
C ARG A 30 5.22 0.46 -2.14
N THR A 31 6.27 -0.16 -1.61
CA THR A 31 7.64 0.31 -1.80
C THR A 31 8.06 0.22 -3.26
N PHE A 32 7.78 -0.91 -3.90
CA PHE A 32 8.05 -1.11 -5.32
C PHE A 32 7.27 -0.12 -6.21
N LEU A 33 5.97 0.06 -5.97
CA LEU A 33 5.13 1.05 -6.68
C LEU A 33 5.67 2.48 -6.50
N GLY A 34 6.21 2.80 -5.31
CA GLY A 34 6.88 4.07 -5.05
C GLY A 34 8.13 4.27 -5.92
N ILE A 35 8.97 3.25 -6.05
CA ILE A 35 10.17 3.28 -6.91
C ILE A 35 9.78 3.46 -8.37
N VAL A 36 8.83 2.65 -8.86
CA VAL A 36 8.31 2.75 -10.24
C VAL A 36 7.77 4.14 -10.55
N ARG A 37 7.07 4.77 -9.59
CA ARG A 37 6.56 6.13 -9.74
C ARG A 37 7.68 7.16 -9.96
N VAL A 38 8.78 7.05 -9.21
CA VAL A 38 9.94 7.93 -9.40
C VAL A 38 10.58 7.69 -10.76
N LEU A 39 10.73 6.42 -11.17
CA LEU A 39 11.28 6.08 -12.49
C LEU A 39 10.44 6.68 -13.62
N ILE A 40 9.11 6.56 -13.56
CA ILE A 40 8.21 7.17 -14.55
C ILE A 40 8.42 8.68 -14.61
N PHE A 41 8.50 9.35 -13.46
CA PHE A 41 8.73 10.79 -13.42
C PHE A 41 10.05 11.19 -14.08
N VAL A 42 11.14 10.45 -13.79
CA VAL A 42 12.45 10.66 -14.43
C VAL A 42 12.37 10.39 -15.93
N SER A 43 11.69 9.32 -16.36
CA SER A 43 11.51 9.00 -17.78
C SER A 43 10.74 10.09 -18.52
N ILE A 44 9.71 10.70 -17.91
CA ILE A 44 8.99 11.84 -18.50
C ILE A 44 9.95 12.99 -18.76
N ILE A 45 10.80 13.34 -17.78
CA ILE A 45 11.79 14.43 -17.93
C ILE A 45 12.77 14.10 -19.05
N ILE A 46 13.33 12.89 -19.08
CA ILE A 46 14.30 12.48 -20.11
C ILE A 46 13.67 12.55 -21.49
N ILE A 47 12.45 12.03 -21.66
CA ILE A 47 11.75 12.05 -22.95
C ILE A 47 11.39 13.48 -23.34
N ALA A 48 10.98 14.31 -22.38
CA ALA A 48 10.61 15.69 -22.64
C ALA A 48 11.81 16.52 -23.13
N GLU A 49 12.98 16.36 -22.50
CA GLU A 49 14.19 17.11 -22.83
C GLU A 49 14.90 16.56 -24.07
N MET A 50 15.05 15.24 -24.19
CA MET A 50 15.92 14.64 -25.21
C MET A 50 15.22 14.32 -26.53
N LEU A 51 13.88 14.21 -26.53
CA LEU A 51 13.11 13.70 -27.67
C LEU A 51 12.06 14.71 -28.17
N GLU A 52 12.26 16.00 -27.88
CA GLU A 52 11.36 17.08 -28.27
C GLU A 52 11.20 17.18 -29.80
N GLU A 53 12.28 16.94 -30.55
CA GLU A 53 12.32 17.06 -32.02
C GLU A 53 11.62 15.91 -32.75
N ILE A 54 11.24 14.84 -32.04
CA ILE A 54 10.55 13.69 -32.63
C ILE A 54 9.05 13.93 -32.58
N PHE A 55 8.39 13.94 -33.74
CA PHE A 55 6.95 14.13 -33.85
C PHE A 55 6.25 12.82 -34.23
N ILE A 56 5.20 12.47 -33.49
CA ILE A 56 4.29 11.37 -33.79
C ILE A 56 2.86 11.92 -33.85
N GLY A 57 2.19 11.76 -34.99
CA GLY A 57 0.79 12.20 -35.14
C GLY A 57 0.59 13.70 -34.96
N ASN A 58 1.52 14.52 -35.49
CA ASN A 58 1.55 15.99 -35.37
C ASN A 58 1.72 16.53 -33.94
N LEU A 59 2.10 15.67 -32.99
CA LEU A 59 2.42 16.02 -31.61
C LEU A 59 3.85 15.57 -31.29
N SER A 60 4.60 16.39 -30.58
CA SER A 60 5.95 16.02 -30.13
C SER A 60 5.86 14.82 -29.17
N LEU A 61 6.88 13.95 -29.22
CA LEU A 61 7.03 12.83 -28.29
C LEU A 61 7.08 13.31 -26.83
N ALA A 62 7.61 14.52 -26.58
CA ALA A 62 7.58 15.18 -25.29
C ALA A 62 6.13 15.41 -24.80
N VAL A 63 5.23 15.83 -25.68
CA VAL A 63 3.82 16.02 -25.33
C VAL A 63 3.13 14.68 -25.09
N TRP A 64 3.43 13.67 -25.92
CA TRP A 64 2.90 12.32 -25.71
C TRP A 64 3.34 11.71 -24.38
N SER A 65 4.58 11.96 -23.94
CA SER A 65 5.08 11.48 -22.66
C SER A 65 4.32 12.08 -21.49
N LEU A 66 3.88 13.33 -21.59
CA LEU A 66 3.03 13.99 -20.58
C LEU A 66 1.60 13.43 -20.62
N VAL A 67 1.02 13.29 -21.82
CA VAL A 67 -0.34 12.77 -22.02
C VAL A 67 -0.50 11.37 -21.43
N ILE A 68 0.51 10.52 -21.51
CA ILE A 68 0.47 9.16 -20.95
C ILE A 68 1.02 9.12 -19.53
N GLY A 69 2.15 9.79 -19.29
CA GLY A 69 2.91 9.72 -18.05
C GLY A 69 2.18 10.32 -16.85
N ILE A 70 1.50 11.47 -17.02
CA ILE A 70 0.76 12.09 -15.93
C ILE A 70 -0.42 11.22 -15.48
N PRO A 71 -1.32 10.74 -16.37
CA PRO A 71 -2.37 9.81 -15.97
C PRO A 71 -1.83 8.55 -15.30
N LEU A 72 -0.72 7.98 -15.80
CA LEU A 72 -0.09 6.80 -15.19
C LEU A 72 0.43 7.08 -13.78
N PHE A 73 1.07 8.23 -13.58
CA PHE A 73 1.57 8.68 -12.28
C PHE A 73 0.43 8.88 -11.27
N ILE A 74 -0.67 9.48 -11.71
CA ILE A 74 -1.88 9.65 -10.89
C ILE A 74 -2.48 8.27 -10.56
N LEU A 75 -2.61 7.38 -11.55
CA LEU A 75 -3.14 6.03 -11.35
C LEU A 75 -2.35 5.25 -10.29
N LEU A 76 -1.03 5.24 -10.39
CA LEU A 76 -0.16 4.62 -9.37
C LEU A 76 -0.34 5.25 -8.00
N SER A 77 -0.45 6.57 -7.95
CA SER A 77 -0.68 7.30 -6.69
C SER A 77 -2.01 6.88 -6.05
N THR A 78 -3.08 6.80 -6.85
CA THR A 78 -4.39 6.35 -6.39
C THR A 78 -4.36 4.91 -5.91
N ILE A 79 -3.68 3.99 -6.62
CA ILE A 79 -3.52 2.59 -6.18
C ILE A 79 -2.84 2.51 -4.82
N ILE A 80 -1.74 3.26 -4.62
CA ILE A 80 -1.04 3.32 -3.33
C ILE A 80 -1.97 3.85 -2.23
N ILE A 81 -2.71 4.93 -2.48
CA ILE A 81 -3.63 5.51 -1.48
C ILE A 81 -4.75 4.53 -1.13
N LEU A 82 -5.38 3.92 -2.13
CA LEU A 82 -6.49 2.98 -1.91
C LEU A 82 -6.03 1.71 -1.21
N GLY A 83 -4.89 1.15 -1.60
CA GLY A 83 -4.35 -0.02 -0.92
C GLY A 83 -3.86 0.32 0.48
N ASN A 84 -3.26 1.49 0.73
CA ASN A 84 -2.95 1.91 2.10
C ASN A 84 -4.22 1.96 2.97
N LYS A 85 -5.31 2.53 2.44
CA LYS A 85 -6.59 2.56 3.15
C LYS A 85 -7.18 1.17 3.38
N LYS A 86 -6.95 0.22 2.48
CA LYS A 86 -7.50 -1.14 2.59
C LYS A 86 -6.68 -2.05 3.51
N PHE A 87 -5.36 -1.99 3.42
CA PHE A 87 -4.44 -2.96 4.02
C PHE A 87 -3.73 -2.45 5.28
N LEU A 88 -3.67 -1.13 5.53
CA LEU A 88 -3.05 -0.56 6.73
C LEU A 88 -4.06 -0.03 7.75
N ALA A 89 -5.36 0.02 7.42
CA ALA A 89 -6.39 0.59 8.30
C ALA A 89 -6.75 -0.28 9.51
N GLU A 90 -6.37 -1.56 9.52
CA GLU A 90 -6.68 -2.50 10.62
C GLU A 90 -5.91 -2.21 11.92
N LYS A 91 -4.78 -1.47 11.85
CA LYS A 91 -3.98 -1.07 13.04
C LYS A 91 -4.64 -0.04 13.96
N SER A 92 -5.79 0.52 13.60
CA SER A 92 -6.47 1.57 14.38
C SER A 92 -7.36 1.04 15.52
N LYS A 93 -7.57 -0.27 15.62
CA LYS A 93 -8.17 -0.86 16.82
C LYS A 93 -7.02 -1.20 17.76
N PRO A 94 -6.91 -0.56 18.95
CA PRO A 94 -5.92 -0.96 19.93
C PRO A 94 -6.15 -2.45 20.19
N GLU A 95 -5.16 -3.25 19.83
CA GLU A 95 -5.15 -4.67 20.10
C GLU A 95 -5.46 -4.81 21.59
N LYS A 96 -6.58 -5.43 21.94
CA LYS A 96 -6.97 -5.69 23.32
C LYS A 96 -6.07 -6.81 23.85
N THR A 97 -4.77 -6.55 23.92
CA THR A 97 -3.81 -7.44 24.56
C THR A 97 -4.22 -7.60 26.01
N ALA A 98 -4.17 -8.84 26.51
CA ALA A 98 -4.56 -9.19 27.88
C ALA A 98 -3.82 -8.36 28.94
N VAL A 99 -2.65 -7.81 28.57
CA VAL A 99 -1.80 -6.93 29.39
C VAL A 99 -2.41 -5.54 29.62
N LEU A 100 -3.24 -5.01 28.69
CA LEU A 100 -3.80 -3.65 28.79
C LEU A 100 -5.12 -3.57 29.57
N ARG A 101 -5.77 -4.71 29.85
CA ARG A 101 -7.02 -4.77 30.64
C ARG A 101 -6.92 -4.13 32.04
N PRO A 102 -5.85 -4.34 32.83
CA PRO A 102 -5.77 -3.81 34.20
C PRO A 102 -5.54 -2.31 34.24
N ILE A 103 -4.97 -1.72 33.17
CA ILE A 103 -4.57 -0.30 33.13
C ILE A 103 -5.77 0.57 32.75
N LEU A 104 -6.57 0.14 31.76
CA LEU A 104 -7.78 0.85 31.32
C LEU A 104 -8.91 0.86 32.36
N LYS A 105 -8.93 -0.08 33.31
CA LYS A 105 -9.97 -0.18 34.35
C LYS A 105 -9.67 0.64 35.61
N ARG A 106 -8.52 1.32 35.66
CA ARG A 106 -8.03 2.06 36.83
C ARG A 106 -8.23 3.58 36.74
N VAL A 107 -8.91 4.07 35.71
CA VAL A 107 -9.34 5.47 35.59
C VAL A 107 -10.85 5.53 35.79
#